data_AF-A0A7X7QSW5-F1
#
_entry.id   AF-A0A7X7QSW5-F1
#
_cell.length_a   1.000
_cell.length_b   1.000
_cell.length_c   1.000
_cell.angle_alpha   90.00
_cell.angle_beta   90.00
_cell.angle_gamma   90.00
#
_symmetry.space_group_name_H-M   'P 1'
#
loop_
_entity.id
_entity.type
_entity.pdbx_description
1 polymer ?
#
loop_
_entity_poly.entity_id
_entity_poly.type
_entity_poly.pdbx_seq_one_letter_code
_entity_poly.pdbx_strand_id
1 'polypeptide(L)'
;MPSSHNQPPNGDGVYNLAAGLLAKDATWVPVLYLVLILPALVSNLFSLERPDYFLFIISLRLVLSLSVVFFVSSRWLRNLSVIKPSWEIHAFLLTLTCGILVWLPPIMCTTVLTLSVSLDLSVQTIALFLLIPATIMLLRYYFFFIPGALNVASIRQSMHMARSYTKLHRWLPLKALTAPFALECLAISLVQIPAPDGRSFWVNWLVIFCSGIFWLLSCYNGLAFGLQFMEDSTWREHHLDPYRQGRLETIAARGQSWLATLLKPSNGIKVLLVAVLVGLANMTSLINTPPSVTLQVESLTIRRNMVAISLAVADPQHHFRGFNPYYLRLAGEKGEEVAAFPKKVLLGGNPLPPSSLLPSDTDEPVHLKVFFETNRNKESLKDLEDLYLWYLASRILRL
;
A
#
# COMPACT_ATOMS: atom_id res chain seq x y z
N MET A 1 31.06 12.17 -42.47
CA MET A 1 29.69 12.66 -42.23
C MET A 1 29.56 12.93 -40.74
N PRO A 2 29.20 14.15 -40.31
CA PRO A 2 29.04 14.45 -38.89
C PRO A 2 27.81 13.70 -38.37
N SER A 3 27.99 12.97 -37.28
CA SER A 3 26.98 12.14 -36.62
C SER A 3 25.83 13.00 -36.09
N SER A 4 24.76 13.06 -36.86
CA SER A 4 23.46 13.61 -36.47
C SER A 4 22.72 12.65 -35.52
N HIS A 5 23.26 12.39 -34.33
CA HIS A 5 22.51 11.66 -33.30
C HIS A 5 22.90 12.15 -31.91
N ASN A 6 22.23 13.20 -31.48
CA ASN A 6 22.02 13.55 -30.07
C ASN A 6 20.73 14.39 -29.92
N GLN A 7 19.70 14.09 -30.72
CA GLN A 7 18.37 14.46 -30.26
C GLN A 7 18.03 13.54 -29.10
N PRO A 8 17.73 14.06 -27.90
CA PRO A 8 17.24 13.22 -26.83
C PRO A 8 16.04 12.46 -27.38
N PRO A 9 15.97 11.11 -27.23
CA PRO A 9 14.86 10.34 -27.76
C PRO A 9 13.57 10.99 -27.27
N ASN A 10 12.66 11.30 -28.19
CA ASN A 10 11.38 11.93 -27.89
C ASN A 10 10.76 11.18 -26.71
N GLY A 11 10.68 11.84 -25.54
CA GLY A 11 10.36 11.16 -24.27
C GLY A 11 9.00 10.47 -24.28
N ASP A 12 8.14 10.84 -25.22
CA ASP A 12 6.84 10.24 -25.47
C ASP A 12 6.92 8.81 -26.03
N GLY A 13 8.00 8.44 -26.73
CA GLY A 13 8.17 7.11 -27.30
C GLY A 13 8.29 5.99 -26.26
N VAL A 14 8.81 6.32 -25.06
CA VAL A 14 8.99 5.35 -23.96
C VAL A 14 7.66 4.84 -23.43
N TYR A 15 6.64 5.71 -23.35
CA TYR A 15 5.33 5.31 -22.84
C TYR A 15 4.55 4.48 -23.87
N ASN A 16 4.72 4.79 -25.16
CA ASN A 16 4.22 3.94 -26.24
C ASN A 16 4.91 2.57 -26.24
N LEU A 17 6.21 2.52 -25.97
CA LEU A 17 6.95 1.28 -25.77
C LEU A 17 6.38 0.49 -24.58
N ALA A 18 6.19 1.11 -23.41
CA ALA A 18 5.60 0.43 -22.24
C ALA A 18 4.22 -0.15 -22.54
N ALA A 19 3.35 0.63 -23.21
CA ALA A 19 2.03 0.16 -23.66
C ALA A 19 2.13 -0.99 -24.67
N GLY A 20 3.08 -0.93 -25.61
CA GLY A 20 3.34 -1.98 -26.60
C GLY A 20 3.88 -3.28 -25.98
N LEU A 21 4.75 -3.17 -24.98
CA LEU A 21 5.22 -4.32 -24.19
C LEU A 21 4.04 -4.99 -23.47
N LEU A 22 3.20 -4.20 -22.78
CA LEU A 22 2.02 -4.73 -22.09
C LEU A 22 1.04 -5.40 -23.07
N ALA A 23 0.77 -4.77 -24.21
CA ALA A 23 -0.15 -5.28 -25.22
C ALA A 23 0.32 -6.62 -25.82
N LYS A 24 1.63 -6.79 -26.03
CA LYS A 24 2.17 -8.05 -26.56
C LYS A 24 2.11 -9.19 -25.52
N ASP A 25 2.17 -8.86 -24.23
CA ASP A 25 2.05 -9.83 -23.14
C ASP A 25 0.61 -9.98 -22.63
N ALA A 26 -0.41 -9.53 -23.35
CA ALA A 26 -1.82 -9.57 -22.92
C ALA A 26 -2.30 -10.96 -22.43
N THR A 27 -1.75 -12.05 -22.96
CA THR A 27 -2.06 -13.42 -22.51
C THR A 27 -1.42 -13.79 -21.17
N TRP A 28 -0.29 -13.18 -20.81
CA TRP A 28 0.43 -13.41 -19.56
C TRP A 28 0.00 -12.45 -18.46
N VAL A 29 -0.47 -11.25 -18.82
CA VAL A 29 -0.88 -10.20 -17.87
C VAL A 29 -1.87 -10.72 -16.81
N PRO A 30 -2.94 -11.47 -17.12
CA PRO A 30 -3.85 -11.99 -16.10
C PRO A 30 -3.15 -12.92 -15.09
N VAL A 31 -2.24 -13.78 -15.56
CA VAL A 31 -1.49 -14.71 -14.71
C VAL A 31 -0.53 -13.96 -13.80
N LEU A 32 0.23 -13.01 -14.37
CA LEU A 32 1.15 -12.16 -13.62
C LEU A 32 0.40 -11.33 -12.57
N TYR A 33 -0.77 -10.79 -12.92
CA TYR A 33 -1.61 -10.04 -12.02
C TYR A 33 -2.12 -10.89 -10.85
N LEU A 34 -2.61 -12.11 -11.13
CA LEU A 34 -3.04 -13.05 -10.09
C LEU A 34 -1.90 -13.36 -9.10
N VAL A 35 -0.68 -13.58 -9.60
CA VAL A 35 0.50 -13.81 -8.76
C VAL A 35 0.79 -12.60 -7.85
N LEU A 36 0.62 -11.37 -8.36
CA LEU A 36 0.86 -10.14 -7.59
C LEU A 36 -0.15 -9.94 -6.46
N ILE A 37 -1.44 -10.25 -6.70
CA ILE A 37 -2.50 -10.00 -5.71
C ILE A 37 -2.69 -11.15 -4.74
N LEU A 38 -2.30 -12.38 -5.09
CA LEU A 38 -2.58 -13.59 -4.30
C LEU A 38 -2.19 -13.48 -2.81
N PRO A 39 -0.99 -12.98 -2.43
CA PRO A 39 -0.63 -12.87 -1.01
C PRO A 39 -1.54 -11.93 -0.24
N ALA A 40 -1.96 -10.84 -0.87
CA ALA A 40 -2.82 -9.86 -0.27
C ALA A 40 -4.27 -10.38 -0.18
N LEU A 41 -4.72 -11.17 -1.17
CA LEU A 41 -5.99 -11.89 -1.11
C LEU A 41 -6.03 -12.89 0.04
N VAL A 42 -4.97 -13.69 0.19
CA VAL A 42 -4.80 -14.64 1.31
C VAL A 42 -4.82 -13.88 2.64
N SER A 43 -4.14 -12.73 2.74
CA SER A 43 -4.16 -11.89 3.94
C SER A 43 -5.56 -11.47 4.35
N ASN A 44 -6.39 -11.10 3.38
CA ASN A 44 -7.74 -10.60 3.62
C ASN A 44 -8.73 -11.73 3.98
N LEU A 45 -8.52 -12.93 3.42
CA LEU A 45 -9.38 -14.09 3.69
C LEU A 45 -9.13 -14.73 5.06
N PHE A 46 -7.90 -14.70 5.56
CA PHE A 46 -7.52 -15.41 6.80
C PHE A 46 -7.43 -14.51 8.05
N SER A 47 -7.95 -13.27 8.00
CA SER A 47 -8.01 -12.29 9.11
C SER A 47 -6.86 -12.45 10.11
N LEU A 48 -5.67 -12.03 9.70
CA LEU A 48 -4.46 -12.32 10.45
C LEU A 48 -4.31 -11.40 11.65
N GLU A 49 -4.93 -11.78 12.76
CA GLU A 49 -4.76 -11.14 14.07
C GLU A 49 -3.33 -11.29 14.63
N ARG A 50 -2.49 -12.13 14.01
CA ARG A 50 -1.13 -12.43 14.47
C ARG A 50 -0.06 -11.66 13.66
N PRO A 51 0.83 -10.91 14.33
CA PRO A 51 1.85 -10.08 13.66
C PRO A 51 2.86 -10.89 12.83
N ASP A 52 3.14 -12.14 13.22
CA ASP A 52 4.07 -13.02 12.50
C ASP A 52 3.61 -13.32 11.08
N TYR A 53 2.30 -13.51 10.90
CA TYR A 53 1.72 -13.77 9.58
C TYR A 53 1.69 -12.52 8.70
N PHE A 54 1.54 -11.34 9.31
CA PHE A 54 1.61 -10.08 8.59
C PHE A 54 3.00 -9.85 7.96
N LEU A 55 4.07 -10.07 8.73
CA LEU A 55 5.45 -10.00 8.21
C LEU A 55 5.71 -11.04 7.13
N PHE A 56 5.23 -12.27 7.32
CA PHE A 56 5.31 -13.32 6.31
C PHE A 56 4.63 -12.90 5.00
N ILE A 57 3.42 -12.34 5.06
CA ILE A 57 2.68 -11.92 3.87
C ILE A 57 3.34 -10.74 3.16
N ILE A 58 3.85 -9.74 3.89
CA ILE A 58 4.59 -8.63 3.28
C ILE A 58 5.83 -9.17 2.55
N SER A 59 6.54 -10.08 3.19
CA SER A 59 7.73 -10.71 2.61
C SER A 59 7.38 -11.52 1.36
N LEU A 60 6.31 -12.32 1.43
CA LEU A 60 5.82 -13.12 0.31
C LEU A 60 5.37 -12.22 -0.86
N ARG A 61 4.63 -11.14 -0.58
CA ARG A 61 4.21 -10.16 -1.58
C ARG A 61 5.41 -9.52 -2.27
N LEU A 62 6.43 -9.13 -1.51
CA LEU A 62 7.65 -8.57 -2.06
C LEU A 62 8.40 -9.58 -2.94
N VAL A 63 8.57 -10.82 -2.47
CA VAL A 63 9.22 -11.90 -3.22
C VAL A 63 8.51 -12.17 -4.54
N LEU A 64 7.18 -12.28 -4.53
CA LEU A 64 6.39 -12.52 -5.74
C LEU A 64 6.42 -11.32 -6.68
N SER A 65 6.38 -10.09 -6.16
CA SER A 65 6.49 -8.87 -6.97
C SER A 65 7.85 -8.79 -7.67
N LEU A 66 8.94 -9.05 -6.95
CA LEU A 66 10.29 -9.10 -7.52
C LEU A 66 10.45 -10.24 -8.53
N SER A 67 9.79 -11.39 -8.27
CA SER A 67 9.79 -12.52 -9.19
C SER A 67 9.09 -12.19 -10.50
N VAL A 68 7.95 -11.49 -10.45
CA VAL A 68 7.25 -10.98 -11.64
C VAL A 68 8.12 -9.98 -12.40
N VAL A 69 8.76 -9.04 -11.70
CA VAL A 69 9.67 -8.06 -12.32
C VAL A 69 10.82 -8.76 -13.05
N PHE A 70 11.45 -9.76 -12.42
CA PHE A 70 12.50 -10.55 -13.06
C PHE A 70 11.97 -11.34 -14.26
N PHE A 71 10.84 -12.05 -14.10
CA PHE A 71 10.24 -12.86 -15.16
C PHE A 71 9.95 -12.04 -16.42
N VAL A 72 9.27 -10.90 -16.24
CA VAL A 72 8.91 -9.99 -17.35
C VAL A 72 10.17 -9.44 -18.00
N SER A 73 11.13 -8.95 -17.21
CA SER A 73 12.38 -8.37 -17.73
C SER A 73 13.21 -9.40 -18.50
N SER A 74 13.41 -10.59 -17.93
CA SER A 74 14.16 -11.68 -18.56
C SER A 74 13.48 -12.19 -19.82
N ARG A 75 12.15 -12.33 -19.82
CA ARG A 75 11.38 -12.71 -21.00
C ARG A 75 11.56 -11.72 -22.14
N TRP A 76 11.47 -10.42 -21.85
CA TRP A 76 11.62 -9.39 -22.89
C TRP A 76 13.04 -9.28 -23.42
N LEU A 77 14.05 -9.30 -22.54
CA LEU A 77 15.44 -9.29 -22.98
C LEU A 77 15.78 -10.53 -23.82
N ARG A 78 15.27 -11.72 -23.47
CA ARG A 78 15.40 -12.94 -24.30
C ARG A 78 14.70 -12.85 -25.64
N ASN A 79 13.56 -12.17 -25.71
CA ASN A 79 12.82 -11.97 -26.96
C ASN A 79 13.52 -10.95 -27.87
N LEU A 80 14.30 -10.04 -27.29
CA LEU A 80 15.06 -9.03 -28.02
C LEU A 80 16.45 -9.54 -28.42
N SER A 81 17.06 -10.42 -27.62
CA SER A 81 18.39 -10.95 -27.88
C SER A 81 18.41 -11.98 -29.00
N VAL A 82 19.49 -11.97 -29.78
CA VAL A 82 19.74 -13.00 -30.80
C VAL A 82 20.18 -14.30 -30.11
N ILE A 83 21.05 -14.17 -29.10
CA ILE A 83 21.48 -15.26 -28.22
C ILE A 83 20.55 -15.26 -27.02
N LYS A 84 19.73 -16.30 -26.86
CA LYS A 84 18.79 -16.39 -25.74
C LYS A 84 19.58 -16.67 -24.44
N PRO A 85 19.68 -15.72 -23.49
CA PRO A 85 20.31 -16.03 -22.21
C PRO A 85 19.60 -17.23 -21.55
N SER A 86 20.40 -18.10 -20.94
CA SER A 86 19.94 -19.17 -20.05
C SER A 86 19.21 -18.55 -18.85
N TRP A 87 18.23 -19.25 -18.31
CA TRP A 87 17.65 -18.86 -17.03
C TRP A 87 18.61 -19.29 -15.95
N GLU A 88 19.40 -18.36 -15.46
CA GLU A 88 20.34 -18.66 -14.40
C GLU A 88 19.68 -18.40 -13.06
N ILE A 89 19.57 -19.45 -12.25
CA ILE A 89 19.09 -19.38 -10.87
C ILE A 89 19.88 -18.32 -10.09
N HIS A 90 21.18 -18.21 -10.36
CA HIS A 90 22.04 -17.18 -9.77
C HIS A 90 21.57 -15.76 -10.09
N ALA A 91 21.19 -15.47 -11.33
CA ALA A 91 20.71 -14.15 -11.74
C ALA A 91 19.35 -13.81 -11.11
N PHE A 92 18.47 -14.81 -10.98
CA PHE A 92 17.21 -14.68 -10.25
C PHE A 92 17.44 -14.38 -8.76
N LEU A 93 18.26 -15.17 -8.08
CA LEU A 93 18.60 -14.99 -6.66
C LEU A 93 19.28 -13.65 -6.40
N LEU A 94 20.16 -13.22 -7.31
CA LEU A 94 20.81 -11.91 -7.24
C LEU A 94 19.78 -10.78 -7.35
N THR A 95 18.86 -10.86 -8.31
CA THR A 95 17.79 -9.88 -8.49
C THR A 95 16.90 -9.80 -7.26
N LEU A 96 16.54 -10.96 -6.70
CA LEU A 96 15.71 -11.04 -5.50
C LEU A 96 16.44 -10.44 -4.29
N THR A 97 17.71 -10.77 -4.08
CA THR A 97 18.52 -10.26 -2.97
C THR A 97 18.72 -8.74 -3.07
N CYS A 98 19.12 -8.24 -4.24
CA CYS A 98 19.27 -6.79 -4.46
C CYS A 98 17.92 -6.08 -4.34
N GLY A 99 16.85 -6.67 -4.88
CA GLY A 99 15.51 -6.11 -4.81
C GLY A 99 14.99 -6.00 -3.38
N ILE A 100 15.18 -7.03 -2.56
CA ILE A 100 14.82 -7.00 -1.14
C ILE A 100 15.63 -5.90 -0.42
N LEU A 101 16.94 -5.83 -0.62
CA LEU A 101 17.77 -4.80 0.02
C LEU A 101 17.35 -3.37 -0.37
N VAL A 102 16.84 -3.17 -1.58
CA VAL A 102 16.43 -1.86 -2.11
C VAL A 102 14.99 -1.50 -1.70
N TRP A 103 14.06 -2.47 -1.69
CA TRP A 103 12.64 -2.23 -1.44
C TRP A 103 12.18 -2.48 -0.01
N LEU A 104 12.82 -3.38 0.74
CA LEU A 104 12.42 -3.70 2.10
C LEU A 104 12.51 -2.49 3.04
N PRO A 105 13.60 -1.67 3.05
CA PRO A 105 13.69 -0.53 3.96
C PRO A 105 12.54 0.48 3.81
N PRO A 106 12.19 0.99 2.62
CA PRO A 106 11.07 1.93 2.50
C PRO A 106 9.71 1.28 2.83
N ILE A 107 9.51 0.00 2.49
CA ILE A 107 8.28 -0.73 2.86
C ILE A 107 8.16 -0.85 4.38
N MET A 108 9.23 -1.22 5.08
CA MET A 108 9.24 -1.34 6.55
C MET A 108 9.01 0.01 7.23
N CYS A 109 9.68 1.08 6.78
CA CYS A 109 9.47 2.41 7.33
C CYS A 109 8.01 2.87 7.14
N THR A 110 7.45 2.66 5.95
CA THR A 110 6.05 3.02 5.65
C THR A 110 5.08 2.19 6.51
N THR A 111 5.34 0.89 6.65
CA THR A 111 4.51 -0.02 7.47
C THR A 111 4.49 0.39 8.94
N VAL A 112 5.65 0.73 9.50
CA VAL A 112 5.78 1.24 10.87
C VAL A 112 4.99 2.54 11.06
N LEU A 113 5.05 3.46 10.09
CA LEU A 113 4.30 4.71 10.14
C LEU A 113 2.78 4.50 10.01
N THR A 114 2.33 3.48 9.27
CA THR A 114 0.90 3.15 9.12
C THR A 114 0.31 2.39 10.31
N LEU A 115 1.11 1.60 11.03
CA LEU A 115 0.68 0.86 12.23
C LEU A 115 0.73 1.71 13.52
N SER A 116 0.96 3.02 13.37
CA SER A 116 1.35 4.00 14.40
C SER A 116 0.42 4.17 15.61
N VAL A 117 -0.78 3.57 15.61
CA VAL A 117 -1.71 3.68 16.74
C VAL A 117 -1.16 3.02 18.02
N SER A 118 -0.15 2.15 17.92
CA SER A 118 0.43 1.41 19.07
C SER A 118 1.93 1.57 19.29
N LEU A 119 2.63 2.40 18.50
CA LEU A 119 4.09 2.53 18.54
C LEU A 119 4.54 3.87 19.13
N ASP A 120 5.58 3.83 19.97
CA ASP A 120 6.21 5.02 20.57
C ASP A 120 6.59 6.07 19.52
N LEU A 121 6.39 7.35 19.88
CA LEU A 121 6.73 8.50 19.03
C LEU A 121 8.20 8.50 18.58
N SER A 122 9.10 7.97 19.41
CA SER A 122 10.53 7.81 19.10
C SER A 122 10.74 6.87 17.91
N VAL A 123 10.03 5.74 17.87
CA VAL A 123 10.09 4.75 16.77
C VAL A 123 9.54 5.35 15.48
N GLN A 124 8.43 6.11 15.56
CA GLN A 124 7.85 6.80 14.41
C GLN A 124 8.81 7.85 13.84
N THR A 125 9.48 8.62 14.72
CA THR A 125 10.46 9.64 14.31
C THR A 125 11.67 9.00 13.63
N ILE A 126 12.17 7.88 14.17
CA ILE A 126 13.26 7.10 13.55
C ILE A 126 12.83 6.57 12.18
N ALA A 127 11.62 5.99 12.08
CA ALA A 127 11.10 5.48 10.81
C ALA A 127 10.97 6.57 9.75
N LEU A 128 10.48 7.77 10.13
CA LEU A 128 10.41 8.92 9.24
C LEU A 128 11.81 9.36 8.77
N PHE A 129 12.78 9.42 9.68
CA PHE A 129 14.15 9.79 9.35
C PHE A 129 14.83 8.77 8.42
N LEU A 130 14.56 7.47 8.60
CA LEU A 130 15.08 6.39 7.76
C LEU A 130 14.36 6.27 6.41
N LEU A 131 13.11 6.73 6.30
CA LEU A 131 12.34 6.69 5.05
C LEU A 131 13.00 7.50 3.93
N ILE A 132 13.57 8.67 4.26
CA ILE A 132 14.24 9.56 3.28
C ILE A 132 15.45 8.88 2.62
N PRO A 133 16.48 8.41 3.36
CA PRO A 133 17.62 7.73 2.76
C PRO A 133 17.23 6.40 2.10
N ALA A 134 16.25 5.67 2.65
CA ALA A 134 15.70 4.48 2.03
C ALA A 134 15.08 4.77 0.65
N THR A 135 14.32 5.86 0.54
CA THR A 135 13.72 6.30 -0.72
C THR A 135 14.78 6.76 -1.71
N ILE A 136 15.82 7.49 -1.26
CA ILE A 136 16.94 7.89 -2.12
C ILE A 136 17.68 6.65 -2.66
N MET A 137 17.91 5.64 -1.83
CA MET A 137 18.50 4.37 -2.26
C MET A 137 17.61 3.65 -3.27
N LEU A 138 16.30 3.58 -3.01
CA LEU A 138 15.31 3.02 -3.93
C LEU A 138 15.38 3.68 -5.30
N LEU A 139 15.32 5.01 -5.35
CA LEU A 139 15.40 5.75 -6.61
C LEU A 139 16.73 5.52 -7.31
N ARG A 140 17.86 5.56 -6.59
CA ARG A 140 19.20 5.41 -7.17
C ARG A 140 19.41 4.05 -7.82
N TYR A 141 18.86 2.98 -7.23
CA TYR A 141 19.05 1.60 -7.67
C TYR A 141 17.79 0.98 -8.29
N TYR A 142 16.76 1.77 -8.60
CA TYR A 142 15.46 1.29 -9.09
C TYR A 142 15.55 0.27 -10.25
N PHE A 143 16.48 0.48 -11.19
CA PHE A 143 16.69 -0.38 -12.35
C PHE A 143 17.58 -1.62 -12.08
N PHE A 144 17.76 -2.04 -10.83
CA PHE A 144 18.56 -3.23 -10.47
C PHE A 144 18.10 -4.53 -11.14
N PHE A 145 16.84 -4.59 -11.58
CA PHE A 145 16.28 -5.77 -12.25
C PHE A 145 16.81 -5.96 -13.68
N ILE A 146 17.28 -4.90 -14.34
CA ILE A 146 17.84 -4.97 -15.69
C ILE A 146 19.13 -5.81 -15.74
N PRO A 147 20.19 -5.52 -14.94
CA PRO A 147 21.41 -6.33 -14.96
C PRO A 147 21.15 -7.78 -14.55
N GLY A 148 20.23 -8.00 -13.60
CA GLY A 148 19.78 -9.34 -13.24
C GLY A 148 19.18 -10.10 -14.42
N ALA A 149 18.31 -9.45 -15.20
CA ALA A 149 17.71 -10.05 -16.38
C ALA A 149 18.68 -10.21 -17.58
N LEU A 150 19.84 -9.57 -17.54
CA LEU A 150 20.95 -9.74 -18.47
C LEU A 150 21.98 -10.81 -18.03
N ASN A 151 21.72 -11.52 -16.92
CA ASN A 151 22.65 -12.47 -16.30
C ASN A 151 23.99 -11.86 -15.89
N VAL A 152 24.02 -10.62 -15.42
CA VAL A 152 25.23 -10.03 -14.84
C VAL A 152 25.51 -10.66 -13.47
N ALA A 153 26.45 -11.62 -13.42
CA ALA A 153 26.70 -12.43 -12.23
C ALA A 153 27.28 -11.65 -11.03
N SER A 154 27.94 -10.51 -11.25
CA SER A 154 28.56 -9.73 -10.19
C SER A 154 27.59 -8.71 -9.58
N ILE A 155 27.41 -8.75 -8.25
CA ILE A 155 26.66 -7.73 -7.48
C ILE A 155 27.20 -6.33 -7.76
N ARG A 156 28.54 -6.18 -7.77
CA ARG A 156 29.19 -4.88 -7.98
C ARG A 156 28.90 -4.31 -9.35
N GLN A 157 28.98 -5.15 -10.39
CA GLN A 157 28.66 -4.73 -11.77
C GLN A 157 27.16 -4.43 -11.91
N SER A 158 26.29 -5.24 -11.32
CA SER A 158 24.84 -5.02 -11.31
C SER A 158 24.47 -3.68 -10.67
N MET A 159 25.02 -3.37 -9.50
CA MET A 159 24.77 -2.09 -8.83
C MET A 159 25.38 -0.90 -9.58
N HIS A 160 26.53 -1.09 -10.23
CA HIS A 160 27.14 -0.06 -11.08
C HIS A 160 26.26 0.24 -12.31
N MET A 161 25.78 -0.81 -12.98
CA MET A 161 24.87 -0.69 -14.12
C MET A 161 23.54 -0.07 -13.72
N ALA A 162 22.91 -0.51 -12.62
CA ALA A 162 21.69 0.09 -12.11
C ALA A 162 21.86 1.60 -11.83
N ARG A 163 23.03 1.99 -11.30
CA ARG A 163 23.38 3.39 -11.04
C ARG A 163 23.66 4.19 -12.32
N SER A 164 24.10 3.58 -13.42
CA SER A 164 24.43 4.34 -14.62
C SER A 164 23.19 4.99 -15.25
N TYR A 165 22.04 4.30 -15.21
CA TYR A 165 20.73 4.86 -15.59
C TYR A 165 20.41 6.17 -14.85
N THR A 166 20.59 6.18 -13.53
CA THR A 166 20.24 7.33 -12.68
C THR A 166 21.33 8.39 -12.64
N LYS A 167 22.55 8.08 -13.04
CA LYS A 167 23.66 9.04 -13.15
C LYS A 167 23.42 10.04 -14.28
N LEU A 168 22.98 9.55 -15.45
CA LEU A 168 22.68 10.39 -16.62
C LEU A 168 21.33 11.10 -16.48
N HIS A 169 20.33 10.41 -15.94
CA HIS A 169 18.98 10.95 -15.79
C HIS A 169 18.41 10.63 -14.40
N ARG A 170 18.71 11.49 -13.44
CA ARG A 170 18.35 11.32 -12.00
C ARG A 170 16.86 11.10 -11.75
N TRP A 171 15.99 11.61 -12.63
CA TRP A 171 14.54 11.60 -12.47
C TRP A 171 13.82 10.45 -13.18
N LEU A 172 14.53 9.54 -13.88
CA LEU A 172 13.89 8.41 -14.58
C LEU A 172 13.04 7.52 -13.67
N PRO A 173 13.50 7.11 -12.47
CA PRO A 173 12.72 6.26 -11.59
C PRO A 173 11.39 6.91 -11.20
N LEU A 174 11.41 8.22 -10.92
CA LEU A 174 10.20 8.98 -10.64
C LEU A 174 9.27 9.00 -11.85
N LYS A 175 9.78 9.28 -13.05
CA LYS A 175 8.98 9.24 -14.29
C LYS A 175 8.33 7.87 -14.55
N ALA A 176 8.99 6.78 -14.17
CA ALA A 176 8.47 5.42 -14.32
C ALA A 176 7.36 5.11 -13.30
N LEU A 177 7.49 5.64 -12.07
CA LEU A 177 6.62 5.31 -10.94
C LEU A 177 5.43 6.26 -10.76
N THR A 178 5.53 7.53 -11.17
CA THR A 178 4.52 8.55 -10.83
C THR A 178 3.12 8.18 -11.32
N ALA A 179 2.95 7.74 -12.56
CA ALA A 179 1.63 7.40 -13.09
C ALA A 179 1.03 6.14 -12.44
N PRO A 180 1.75 5.00 -12.35
CA PRO A 180 1.28 3.84 -11.60
C PRO A 180 0.90 4.16 -10.15
N PHE A 181 1.76 4.91 -9.44
CA PHE A 181 1.53 5.28 -8.04
C PHE A 181 0.30 6.18 -7.89
N ALA A 182 0.14 7.17 -8.77
CA ALA A 182 -1.01 8.07 -8.76
C ALA A 182 -2.33 7.32 -8.96
N LEU A 183 -2.36 6.33 -9.86
CA LEU A 183 -3.54 5.49 -10.10
C LEU A 183 -3.89 4.65 -8.88
N GLU A 184 -2.88 4.08 -8.21
CA GLU A 184 -3.07 3.36 -6.95
C GLU A 184 -3.63 4.29 -5.87
N CYS A 185 -3.03 5.47 -5.67
CA CYS A 185 -3.53 6.45 -4.72
C CYS A 185 -4.97 6.88 -5.04
N LEU A 186 -5.29 7.16 -6.30
CA LEU A 186 -6.64 7.53 -6.70
C LEU A 186 -7.64 6.43 -6.36
N ALA A 187 -7.30 5.18 -6.67
CA ALA A 187 -8.17 4.07 -6.37
C ALA A 187 -8.33 3.87 -4.86
N ILE A 188 -7.25 3.94 -4.07
CA ILE A 188 -7.34 3.90 -2.61
C ILE A 188 -8.25 5.02 -2.10
N SER A 189 -8.05 6.25 -2.57
CA SER A 189 -8.83 7.42 -2.14
C SER A 189 -10.30 7.30 -2.52
N LEU A 190 -10.64 6.84 -3.73
CA LEU A 190 -12.03 6.63 -4.17
C LEU A 190 -12.76 5.60 -3.30
N VAL A 191 -12.02 4.67 -2.72
CA VAL A 191 -12.57 3.51 -2.03
C VAL A 191 -12.59 3.74 -0.51
N GLN A 192 -11.75 4.62 0.03
CA GLN A 192 -11.73 5.05 1.44
C GLN A 192 -12.95 5.87 1.87
N ILE A 193 -14.08 5.80 1.17
CA ILE A 193 -15.32 6.41 1.63
C ILE A 193 -15.68 5.77 2.97
N PRO A 194 -15.86 6.56 4.06
CA PRO A 194 -16.25 6.04 5.35
C PRO A 194 -17.59 5.31 5.20
N ALA A 195 -17.53 3.99 5.27
CA ALA A 195 -18.69 3.11 5.12
C ALA A 195 -18.90 2.42 6.47
N PRO A 196 -19.66 3.05 7.39
CA PRO A 196 -20.01 2.41 8.65
C PRO A 196 -20.74 1.08 8.40
N ASP A 197 -21.44 0.92 7.28
CA ASP A 197 -22.26 -0.25 6.95
C ASP A 197 -21.51 -1.55 6.56
N GLY A 198 -20.20 -1.66 6.82
CA GLY A 198 -19.42 -2.88 6.54
C GLY A 198 -18.87 -3.02 5.12
N ARG A 199 -18.97 -1.97 4.28
CA ARG A 199 -18.32 -1.97 2.95
C ARG A 199 -16.79 -1.95 3.03
N SER A 200 -16.21 -1.76 4.23
CA SER A 200 -14.77 -1.90 4.48
C SER A 200 -14.17 -3.20 3.93
N PHE A 201 -14.95 -4.29 3.87
CA PHE A 201 -14.56 -5.53 3.21
C PHE A 201 -14.28 -5.31 1.72
N TRP A 202 -15.27 -4.81 0.95
CA TRP A 202 -15.13 -4.50 -0.48
C TRP A 202 -14.03 -3.48 -0.75
N VAL A 203 -13.86 -2.54 0.18
CA VAL A 203 -12.79 -1.53 0.14
C VAL A 203 -11.41 -2.19 0.16
N ASN A 204 -11.18 -3.13 1.08
CA ASN A 204 -9.93 -3.87 1.16
C ASN A 204 -9.66 -4.68 -0.11
N TRP A 205 -10.66 -5.33 -0.69
CA TRP A 205 -10.51 -6.05 -1.96
C TRP A 205 -10.08 -5.12 -3.10
N LEU A 206 -10.71 -3.95 -3.23
CA LEU A 206 -10.40 -3.01 -4.30
C LEU A 206 -8.97 -2.44 -4.14
N VAL A 207 -8.56 -2.12 -2.92
CA VAL A 207 -7.17 -1.70 -2.62
C VAL A 207 -6.17 -2.79 -3.03
N ILE A 208 -6.45 -4.06 -2.72
CA ILE A 208 -5.59 -5.19 -3.12
C ILE A 208 -5.47 -5.26 -4.65
N PHE A 209 -6.60 -5.18 -5.35
CA PHE A 209 -6.63 -5.21 -6.81
C PHE A 209 -5.83 -4.05 -7.42
N CYS A 210 -5.95 -2.84 -6.88
CA CYS A 210 -5.24 -1.67 -7.37
C CYS A 210 -3.73 -1.74 -7.12
N SER A 211 -3.31 -2.31 -5.99
CA SER A 211 -1.88 -2.56 -5.73
C SER A 211 -1.26 -3.51 -6.77
N GLY A 212 -2.01 -4.51 -7.23
CA GLY A 212 -1.56 -5.40 -8.30
C GLY A 212 -1.35 -4.65 -9.62
N ILE A 213 -2.24 -3.70 -9.93
CA ILE A 213 -2.14 -2.86 -11.14
C ILE A 213 -0.89 -1.96 -11.04
N PHE A 214 -0.63 -1.36 -9.87
CA PHE A 214 0.58 -0.57 -9.63
C PHE A 214 1.85 -1.34 -9.96
N TRP A 215 2.01 -2.55 -9.42
CA TRP A 215 3.20 -3.37 -9.64
C TRP A 215 3.37 -3.75 -11.12
N LEU A 216 2.28 -4.14 -11.77
CA LEU A 216 2.28 -4.50 -13.18
C LEU A 216 2.69 -3.31 -14.05
N LEU A 217 2.02 -2.16 -13.92
CA LEU A 217 2.30 -0.98 -14.72
C LEU A 217 3.71 -0.43 -14.44
N SER A 218 4.14 -0.43 -13.17
CA SER A 218 5.51 -0.03 -12.78
C SER A 218 6.56 -0.93 -13.42
N CYS A 219 6.31 -2.24 -13.49
CA CYS A 219 7.22 -3.20 -14.12
C CYS A 219 7.41 -2.90 -15.62
N TYR A 220 6.32 -2.76 -16.38
CA TYR A 220 6.39 -2.49 -17.82
C TYR A 220 6.94 -1.09 -18.12
N ASN A 221 6.59 -0.08 -17.33
CA ASN A 221 7.12 1.27 -17.49
C ASN A 221 8.63 1.29 -17.16
N GLY A 222 9.02 0.69 -16.03
CA GLY A 222 10.42 0.54 -15.65
C GLY A 222 11.25 -0.21 -16.68
N LEU A 223 10.72 -1.29 -17.26
CA LEU A 223 11.38 -2.03 -18.33
C LEU A 223 11.54 -1.18 -19.59
N ALA A 224 10.51 -0.43 -20.02
CA ALA A 224 10.59 0.45 -21.18
C ALA A 224 11.66 1.53 -21.00
N PHE A 225 11.73 2.16 -19.81
CA PHE A 225 12.80 3.09 -19.47
C PHE A 225 14.17 2.41 -19.47
N GLY A 226 14.28 1.21 -18.90
CA GLY A 226 15.50 0.41 -18.92
C GLY A 226 15.99 0.15 -20.35
N LEU A 227 15.12 -0.31 -21.24
CA LEU A 227 15.47 -0.60 -22.63
C LEU A 227 15.85 0.67 -23.42
N GLN A 228 15.11 1.76 -23.25
CA GLN A 228 15.37 3.00 -24.00
C GLN A 228 16.67 3.68 -23.57
N PHE A 229 17.00 3.67 -22.28
CA PHE A 229 18.13 4.42 -21.73
C PHE A 229 19.36 3.55 -21.41
N MET A 230 19.32 2.25 -21.74
CA MET A 230 20.48 1.38 -21.63
C MET A 230 21.59 1.83 -22.59
N GLU A 231 22.83 1.80 -22.11
CA GLU A 231 24.04 2.18 -22.85
C GLU A 231 24.28 1.26 -24.05
N ASP A 232 24.78 1.83 -25.16
CA ASP A 232 25.02 1.08 -26.39
C ASP A 232 26.07 -0.02 -26.23
N SER A 233 27.07 0.18 -25.36
CA SER A 233 28.05 -0.85 -25.00
C SER A 233 27.35 -2.10 -24.47
N THR A 234 26.41 -1.93 -23.55
CA THR A 234 25.66 -3.03 -22.95
C THR A 234 24.72 -3.70 -23.96
N TRP A 235 24.11 -2.95 -24.87
CA TRP A 235 23.32 -3.53 -25.97
C TRP A 235 24.16 -4.46 -26.86
N ARG A 236 25.38 -4.04 -27.20
CA ARG A 236 26.32 -4.82 -28.02
C ARG A 236 26.85 -6.04 -27.28
N GLU A 237 27.29 -5.86 -26.03
CA GLU A 237 27.83 -6.93 -25.17
C GLU A 237 26.84 -8.09 -25.00
N HIS A 238 25.54 -7.78 -24.93
CA HIS A 238 24.49 -8.79 -24.76
C HIS A 238 23.78 -9.19 -26.06
N HIS A 239 24.34 -8.87 -27.23
CA HIS A 239 23.82 -9.26 -28.55
C HIS A 239 22.34 -8.89 -28.77
N LEU A 240 21.95 -7.72 -28.30
CA LEU A 240 20.60 -7.16 -28.46
C LEU A 240 20.46 -6.35 -29.78
N ASP A 241 21.53 -6.28 -30.60
CA ASP A 241 21.80 -5.11 -31.45
C ASP A 241 21.48 -5.12 -32.97
N PRO A 242 20.99 -6.16 -33.68
CA PRO A 242 20.50 -5.87 -35.02
C PRO A 242 19.18 -5.09 -34.92
N TYR A 243 19.21 -3.80 -35.25
CA TYR A 243 18.06 -2.90 -35.40
C TYR A 243 17.34 -2.50 -34.10
N ARG A 244 18.10 -2.11 -33.04
CA ARG A 244 17.55 -1.64 -31.75
C ARG A 244 16.38 -0.67 -31.93
N GLN A 245 16.61 0.47 -32.56
CA GLN A 245 15.60 1.52 -32.70
C GLN A 245 14.38 1.03 -33.48
N GLY A 246 14.58 0.41 -34.64
CA GLY A 246 13.46 -0.13 -35.45
C GLY A 246 12.63 -1.19 -34.72
N ARG A 247 13.25 -2.05 -33.90
CA ARG A 247 12.52 -3.05 -33.09
C ARG A 247 11.71 -2.38 -31.97
N LEU A 248 12.31 -1.45 -31.24
CA LEU A 248 11.61 -0.72 -30.17
C LEU A 248 10.47 0.13 -30.72
N GLU A 249 10.67 0.79 -31.86
CA GLU A 249 9.64 1.54 -32.58
C GLU A 249 8.50 0.63 -33.06
N THR A 250 8.81 -0.55 -33.58
CA THR A 250 7.79 -1.54 -33.99
C THR A 250 6.95 -2.01 -32.81
N ILE A 251 7.56 -2.21 -31.64
CA ILE A 251 6.84 -2.56 -30.41
C ILE A 251 5.99 -1.37 -29.95
N ALA A 252 6.56 -0.16 -29.94
CA ALA A 252 5.88 1.06 -29.52
C ALA A 252 4.68 1.39 -30.43
N ALA A 253 4.78 1.12 -31.73
CA ALA A 253 3.69 1.33 -32.70
C ALA A 253 2.47 0.42 -32.44
N ARG A 254 2.67 -0.72 -31.75
CA ARG A 254 1.56 -1.60 -31.30
C ARG A 254 0.94 -1.15 -29.98
N GLY A 255 1.55 -0.18 -29.29
CA GLY A 255 1.03 0.36 -28.05
C GLY A 255 -0.26 1.14 -28.27
N GLN A 256 -1.24 0.90 -27.40
CA GLN A 256 -2.49 1.68 -27.43
C GLN A 256 -2.23 3.10 -26.91
N SER A 257 -2.64 4.10 -27.68
CA SER A 257 -2.35 5.52 -27.41
C SER A 257 -2.95 6.02 -26.09
N TRP A 258 -4.15 5.56 -25.72
CA TRP A 258 -4.79 5.91 -24.45
C TRP A 258 -3.99 5.40 -23.25
N LEU A 259 -3.46 4.17 -23.32
CA LEU A 259 -2.67 3.56 -22.27
C LEU A 259 -1.31 4.26 -22.12
N ALA A 260 -0.65 4.56 -23.25
CA ALA A 260 0.59 5.34 -23.22
C ALA A 260 0.37 6.73 -22.61
N THR A 261 -0.78 7.36 -22.91
CA THR A 261 -1.17 8.64 -22.32
C THR A 261 -1.40 8.52 -20.81
N LEU A 262 -2.03 7.44 -20.33
CA LEU A 262 -2.22 7.16 -18.91
C LEU A 262 -0.88 7.04 -18.16
N LEU A 263 0.13 6.42 -18.79
CA LEU A 263 1.46 6.19 -18.20
C LEU A 263 2.36 7.44 -18.16
N LYS A 264 1.96 8.56 -18.79
CA LYS A 264 2.74 9.79 -18.78
C LYS A 264 2.76 10.41 -17.37
N PRO A 265 3.92 10.91 -16.90
CA PRO A 265 4.05 11.51 -15.57
C PRO A 265 3.21 12.79 -15.41
N SER A 266 3.00 13.56 -16.49
CA SER A 266 2.13 14.74 -16.46
C SER A 266 0.69 14.38 -16.12
N ASN A 267 0.19 13.27 -16.65
CA ASN A 267 -1.14 12.75 -16.30
C ASN A 267 -1.12 12.08 -14.93
N GLY A 268 -0.05 11.37 -14.57
CA GLY A 268 0.17 10.86 -13.22
C GLY A 268 0.07 11.95 -12.15
N ILE A 269 0.69 13.11 -12.35
CA ILE A 269 0.60 14.25 -11.40
C ILE A 269 -0.84 14.77 -11.30
N LYS A 270 -1.54 14.91 -12.43
CA LYS A 270 -2.96 15.32 -12.42
C LYS A 270 -3.84 14.32 -11.65
N VAL A 271 -3.65 13.03 -11.91
CA VAL A 271 -4.36 11.94 -11.21
C VAL A 271 -4.03 11.95 -9.72
N LEU A 272 -2.77 12.18 -9.35
CA LEU A 272 -2.35 12.26 -7.95
C LEU A 272 -3.00 13.46 -7.24
N LEU A 273 -3.10 14.61 -7.89
CA LEU A 273 -3.80 15.78 -7.32
C LEU A 273 -5.28 15.46 -7.07
N VAL A 274 -5.95 14.80 -8.03
CA VAL A 274 -7.34 14.34 -7.85
C VAL A 274 -7.42 13.35 -6.69
N ALA A 275 -6.50 12.38 -6.61
CA ALA A 275 -6.44 11.42 -5.51
C ALA A 275 -6.33 12.10 -4.15
N VAL A 276 -5.44 13.07 -4.02
CA VAL A 276 -5.26 13.86 -2.78
C VAL A 276 -6.53 14.62 -2.44
N LEU A 277 -7.18 15.29 -3.40
CA LEU A 277 -8.41 16.02 -3.16
C LEU A 277 -9.55 15.11 -2.72
N VAL A 278 -9.73 13.96 -3.38
CA VAL A 278 -10.72 12.95 -3.00
C VAL A 278 -10.42 12.36 -1.62
N GLY A 279 -9.15 12.04 -1.35
CA GLY A 279 -8.72 11.52 -0.06
C GLY A 279 -8.95 12.52 1.08
N LEU A 280 -8.62 13.80 0.88
CA LEU A 280 -8.92 14.86 1.84
C LEU A 280 -10.42 15.04 2.05
N ALA A 281 -11.21 15.05 0.98
CA ALA A 281 -12.67 15.14 1.09
C ALA A 281 -13.26 13.95 1.88
N ASN A 282 -12.78 12.74 1.65
CA ASN A 282 -13.18 11.54 2.39
C ASN A 282 -12.75 11.60 3.85
N MET A 283 -11.53 12.07 4.15
CA MET A 283 -11.07 12.29 5.53
C MET A 283 -11.90 13.36 6.25
N THR A 284 -12.20 14.48 5.60
CA THR A 284 -13.08 15.52 6.15
C THR A 284 -14.49 14.99 6.37
N SER A 285 -15.02 14.20 5.44
CA SER A 285 -16.31 13.52 5.62
C SER A 285 -16.25 12.59 6.82
N LEU A 286 -15.22 11.76 6.97
CA LEU A 286 -15.05 10.84 8.10
C LEU A 286 -15.02 11.59 9.43
N ILE A 287 -14.26 12.69 9.53
CA ILE A 287 -14.16 13.51 10.75
C ILE A 287 -15.51 14.15 11.10
N ASN A 288 -16.28 14.58 10.10
CA ASN A 288 -17.55 15.28 10.29
C ASN A 288 -18.77 14.36 10.33
N THR A 289 -18.62 13.08 9.99
CA THR A 289 -19.73 12.12 10.06
C THR A 289 -19.90 11.76 11.54
N PRO A 290 -21.03 12.14 12.18
CA PRO A 290 -21.28 11.69 13.55
C PRO A 290 -21.30 10.16 13.57
N PRO A 291 -20.87 9.52 14.68
CA PRO A 291 -21.03 8.07 14.80
C PRO A 291 -22.50 7.73 14.51
N SER A 292 -22.75 6.77 13.59
CA SER A 292 -24.12 6.38 13.20
C SER A 292 -24.96 5.94 14.40
N VAL A 293 -24.27 5.53 15.44
CA VAL A 293 -24.83 5.01 16.67
C VAL A 293 -25.00 6.13 17.70
N THR A 294 -26.25 6.38 18.05
CA THR A 294 -26.59 7.16 19.23
C THR A 294 -26.33 6.33 20.48
N LEU A 295 -25.57 6.90 21.40
CA LEU A 295 -25.17 6.27 22.65
C LEU A 295 -25.74 7.06 23.81
N GLN A 296 -26.50 6.40 24.68
CA GLN A 296 -27.04 6.99 25.90
C GLN A 296 -26.51 6.19 27.10
N VAL A 297 -25.95 6.89 28.08
CA VAL A 297 -25.45 6.26 29.32
C VAL A 297 -26.63 6.05 30.26
N GLU A 298 -26.89 4.79 30.61
CA GLU A 298 -27.97 4.43 31.54
C GLU A 298 -27.47 4.39 32.98
N SER A 299 -26.27 3.85 33.19
CA SER A 299 -25.66 3.78 34.52
C SER A 299 -24.15 3.63 34.48
N LEU A 300 -23.49 4.21 35.48
CA LEU A 300 -22.07 4.10 35.71
C LEU A 300 -21.84 3.39 37.04
N THR A 301 -21.03 2.34 37.05
CA THR A 301 -20.65 1.63 38.28
C THR A 301 -19.14 1.51 38.38
N ILE A 302 -18.57 2.12 39.42
CA ILE A 302 -17.12 2.08 39.68
C ILE A 302 -16.84 1.09 40.81
N ARG A 303 -16.05 0.05 40.53
CA ARG A 303 -15.62 -0.97 41.51
C ARG A 303 -14.11 -1.20 41.42
N ARG A 304 -13.39 -0.80 42.47
CA ARG A 304 -11.92 -0.94 42.56
C ARG A 304 -11.25 -0.31 41.35
N ASN A 305 -10.76 -1.15 40.44
CA ASN A 305 -9.97 -0.81 39.25
C ASN A 305 -10.77 -1.07 37.97
N MET A 306 -12.11 -1.17 38.08
CA MET A 306 -12.99 -1.34 36.93
C MET A 306 -14.09 -0.29 36.91
N VAL A 307 -14.31 0.25 35.72
CA VAL A 307 -15.42 1.13 35.37
C VAL A 307 -16.37 0.32 34.49
N ALA A 308 -17.59 0.09 34.98
CA ALA A 308 -18.65 -0.54 34.20
C ALA A 308 -19.66 0.53 33.75
N ILE A 309 -19.86 0.64 32.45
CA ILE A 309 -20.79 1.59 31.83
C ILE A 309 -21.90 0.78 31.17
N SER A 310 -23.15 1.05 31.56
CA SER A 310 -24.33 0.53 30.86
C SER A 310 -24.77 1.57 29.83
N LEU A 311 -24.84 1.17 28.57
CA LEU A 311 -25.13 2.00 27.41
C LEU A 311 -26.38 1.47 26.71
N ALA A 312 -27.35 2.35 26.47
CA ALA A 312 -28.37 2.13 25.46
C ALA A 312 -27.81 2.63 24.11
N VAL A 313 -27.76 1.74 23.15
CA VAL A 313 -27.09 1.93 21.86
C VAL A 313 -28.16 1.83 20.78
N ALA A 314 -28.42 2.90 20.03
CA ALA A 314 -29.43 2.90 18.98
C ALA A 314 -28.85 3.39 17.64
N ASP A 315 -29.10 2.63 16.57
CA ASP A 315 -28.71 2.96 15.21
C ASP A 315 -29.84 2.59 14.24
N PRO A 316 -30.93 3.37 14.22
CA PRO A 316 -32.11 3.06 13.40
C PRO A 316 -31.85 3.22 11.89
N GLN A 317 -30.75 3.86 11.49
CA GLN A 317 -30.45 4.11 10.08
C GLN A 317 -29.57 3.02 9.47
N HIS A 318 -28.64 2.47 10.26
CA HIS A 318 -27.64 1.52 9.78
C HIS A 318 -27.62 0.19 10.53
N HIS A 319 -28.54 0.00 11.47
CA HIS A 319 -28.75 -1.22 12.27
C HIS A 319 -27.42 -1.76 12.85
N PHE A 320 -26.65 -0.87 13.48
CA PHE A 320 -25.36 -1.16 14.12
C PHE A 320 -24.29 -1.75 13.20
N ARG A 321 -24.48 -1.73 11.87
CA ARG A 321 -23.44 -2.21 10.94
C ARG A 321 -22.17 -1.40 11.16
N GLY A 322 -21.05 -2.11 11.33
CA GLY A 322 -19.71 -1.57 11.60
C GLY A 322 -19.50 -0.96 12.99
N PHE A 323 -20.53 -0.85 13.82
CA PHE A 323 -20.33 -0.50 15.22
C PHE A 323 -19.68 -1.66 15.96
N ASN A 324 -18.43 -1.45 16.36
CA ASN A 324 -17.70 -2.39 17.20
C ASN A 324 -17.44 -1.79 18.59
N PRO A 325 -17.98 -2.38 19.68
CA PRO A 325 -17.74 -1.93 21.05
C PRO A 325 -16.25 -1.85 21.41
N TYR A 326 -15.39 -2.64 20.76
CA TYR A 326 -13.93 -2.60 20.92
C TYR A 326 -13.33 -1.19 20.80
N TYR A 327 -13.91 -0.33 19.96
CA TYR A 327 -13.39 1.02 19.73
C TYR A 327 -13.82 2.06 20.78
N LEU A 328 -14.61 1.65 21.79
CA LEU A 328 -14.92 2.51 22.92
C LEU A 328 -13.67 2.70 23.79
N ARG A 329 -13.43 3.94 24.21
CA ARG A 329 -12.30 4.30 25.07
C ARG A 329 -12.76 5.15 26.23
N LEU A 330 -12.08 5.00 27.36
CA LEU A 330 -12.24 5.86 28.53
C LEU A 330 -11.06 6.83 28.57
N ALA A 331 -11.31 8.13 28.47
CA ALA A 331 -10.26 9.14 28.48
C ALA A 331 -10.72 10.44 29.16
N GLY A 332 -9.76 11.27 29.56
CA GLY A 332 -10.02 12.62 30.08
C GLY A 332 -10.57 13.56 29.00
N GLU A 333 -10.94 14.79 29.39
CA GLU A 333 -11.46 15.81 28.46
C GLU A 333 -10.52 16.08 27.28
N LYS A 334 -9.21 16.12 27.54
CA LYS A 334 -8.16 16.36 26.54
C LYS A 334 -7.72 15.08 25.79
N GLY A 335 -8.38 13.95 26.03
CA GLY A 335 -8.02 12.66 25.44
C GLY A 335 -6.88 11.93 26.16
N GLU A 336 -6.49 12.33 27.37
CA GLU A 336 -5.57 11.55 28.19
C GLU A 336 -6.16 10.18 28.50
N GLU A 337 -5.50 9.12 28.01
CA GLU A 337 -6.04 7.77 28.04
C GLU A 337 -6.11 7.22 29.48
N VAL A 338 -7.29 6.76 29.87
CA VAL A 338 -7.51 6.02 31.12
C VAL A 338 -7.66 4.52 30.83
N ALA A 339 -8.32 4.18 29.73
CA ALA A 339 -8.38 2.82 29.17
C ALA A 339 -8.56 2.85 27.64
N ALA A 340 -7.61 2.24 26.89
CA ALA A 340 -7.63 2.17 25.42
C ALA A 340 -8.78 1.37 24.82
N PHE A 341 -9.28 0.35 25.51
CA PHE A 341 -10.31 -0.56 25.00
C PHE A 341 -11.06 -1.24 26.16
N PRO A 342 -12.28 -1.74 25.93
CA PRO A 342 -13.02 -2.48 26.94
C PRO A 342 -12.45 -3.89 27.14
N LYS A 343 -12.33 -4.30 28.40
CA LYS A 343 -11.91 -5.65 28.81
C LYS A 343 -13.02 -6.68 28.58
N LYS A 344 -14.28 -6.28 28.75
CA LYS A 344 -15.44 -7.15 28.61
C LYS A 344 -16.66 -6.36 28.15
N VAL A 345 -17.49 -6.98 27.32
CA VAL A 345 -18.78 -6.45 26.87
C VAL A 345 -19.85 -7.48 27.18
N LEU A 346 -20.99 -7.04 27.70
CA LEU A 346 -22.19 -7.86 27.88
C LEU A 346 -23.32 -7.29 27.04
N LEU A 347 -24.06 -8.17 26.36
CA LEU A 347 -25.26 -7.85 25.60
C LEU A 347 -26.45 -8.49 26.31
N GLY A 348 -27.34 -7.69 26.92
CA GLY A 348 -28.47 -8.23 27.69
C GLY A 348 -28.06 -9.19 28.82
N GLY A 349 -26.84 -9.06 29.35
CA GLY A 349 -26.26 -9.94 30.38
C GLY A 349 -25.40 -11.10 29.85
N ASN A 350 -25.48 -11.43 28.55
CA ASN A 350 -24.66 -12.46 27.95
C ASN A 350 -23.28 -11.93 27.56
N PRO A 351 -22.18 -12.68 27.83
CA PRO A 351 -20.84 -12.25 27.44
C PRO A 351 -20.69 -12.22 25.93
N LEU A 352 -20.26 -11.06 25.43
CA LEU A 352 -19.92 -10.84 24.04
C LEU A 352 -18.40 -10.60 23.96
N PRO A 353 -17.68 -11.26 23.03
CA PRO A 353 -16.31 -10.87 22.72
C PRO A 353 -16.26 -9.36 22.38
N PRO A 354 -15.28 -8.59 22.87
CA PRO A 354 -15.22 -7.14 22.65
C PRO A 354 -15.22 -6.75 21.17
N SER A 355 -14.69 -7.61 20.30
CA SER A 355 -14.59 -7.44 18.86
C SER A 355 -15.83 -7.90 18.08
N SER A 356 -16.85 -8.44 18.74
CA SER A 356 -18.06 -8.93 18.07
C SER A 356 -18.97 -7.79 17.63
N LEU A 357 -19.56 -7.97 16.46
CA LEU A 357 -20.59 -7.08 15.91
C LEU A 357 -21.90 -7.25 16.70
N LEU A 358 -22.63 -6.16 16.86
CA LEU A 358 -23.99 -6.19 17.40
C LEU A 358 -24.96 -6.88 16.42
N PRO A 359 -26.08 -7.43 16.91
CA PRO A 359 -27.14 -7.94 16.05
C PRO A 359 -27.65 -6.85 15.11
N SER A 360 -27.66 -7.10 13.80
CA SER A 360 -28.00 -6.11 12.77
C SER A 360 -29.49 -5.99 12.45
N ASP A 361 -30.35 -6.66 13.23
CA ASP A 361 -31.75 -6.88 12.85
C ASP A 361 -32.74 -6.18 13.81
N THR A 362 -32.25 -5.23 14.61
CA THR A 362 -33.05 -4.52 15.63
C THR A 362 -32.99 -3.01 15.43
N ASP A 363 -34.16 -2.41 15.27
CA ASP A 363 -34.37 -0.95 15.33
C ASP A 363 -34.47 -0.44 16.77
N GLU A 364 -34.63 -1.36 17.73
CA GLU A 364 -34.71 -1.05 19.14
C GLU A 364 -33.32 -0.78 19.73
N PRO A 365 -33.24 0.09 20.77
CA PRO A 365 -32.00 0.31 21.50
C PRO A 365 -31.45 -1.00 22.09
N VAL A 366 -30.20 -1.28 21.80
CA VAL A 366 -29.47 -2.42 22.32
C VAL A 366 -28.77 -2.03 23.62
N HIS A 367 -29.00 -2.78 24.68
CA HIS A 367 -28.39 -2.53 25.98
C HIS A 367 -27.05 -3.26 26.12
N LEU A 368 -25.97 -2.48 26.11
CA LEU A 368 -24.61 -2.94 26.31
C LEU A 368 -24.12 -2.62 27.71
N LYS A 369 -23.41 -3.55 28.34
CA LYS A 369 -22.64 -3.28 29.56
C LYS A 369 -21.16 -3.49 29.29
N VAL A 370 -20.42 -2.39 29.27
CA VAL A 370 -19.02 -2.33 28.87
C VAL A 370 -18.14 -2.15 30.10
N PHE A 371 -17.09 -2.94 30.23
CA PHE A 371 -16.19 -2.94 31.38
C PHE A 371 -14.79 -2.49 30.94
N PHE A 372 -14.30 -1.42 31.55
CA PHE A 372 -12.94 -0.91 31.39
C PHE A 372 -12.13 -1.25 32.63
N GLU A 373 -10.92 -1.76 32.42
CA GLU A 373 -9.93 -1.91 33.49
C GLU A 373 -9.05 -0.65 33.51
N THR A 374 -8.84 -0.10 34.69
CA THR A 374 -8.12 1.15 34.89
C THR A 374 -7.04 0.95 35.94
N ASN A 375 -5.86 1.55 35.75
CA ASN A 375 -4.78 1.48 36.74
C ASN A 375 -5.00 2.38 37.97
N ARG A 376 -6.13 3.12 38.01
CA ARG A 376 -6.49 4.04 39.09
C ARG A 376 -7.38 3.34 40.14
N ASN A 377 -7.16 3.66 41.41
CA ASN A 377 -7.98 3.16 42.52
C ASN A 377 -9.35 3.85 42.55
N LYS A 378 -10.36 3.21 43.16
CA LYS A 378 -11.75 3.69 43.22
C LYS A 378 -11.91 5.14 43.71
N GLU A 379 -11.06 5.59 44.64
CA GLU A 379 -11.08 6.95 45.19
C GLU A 379 -10.57 7.97 44.17
N SER A 380 -9.47 7.68 43.46
CA SER A 380 -8.95 8.56 42.42
C SER A 380 -9.78 8.57 41.12
N LEU A 381 -10.71 7.62 40.97
CA LEU A 381 -11.72 7.62 39.90
C LEU A 381 -12.97 8.43 40.27
N LYS A 382 -13.27 8.60 41.57
CA LYS A 382 -14.42 9.40 42.03
C LYS A 382 -14.16 10.90 41.91
N ASP A 383 -12.90 11.32 42.00
CA ASP A 383 -12.51 12.73 41.96
C ASP A 383 -12.37 13.30 40.52
N LEU A 384 -12.75 12.53 39.49
CA LEU A 384 -12.63 12.95 38.09
C LEU A 384 -13.98 13.38 37.53
N GLU A 385 -14.27 14.67 37.64
CA GLU A 385 -15.33 15.36 36.89
C GLU A 385 -15.11 15.35 35.36
N ASP A 386 -14.02 14.71 34.90
CA ASP A 386 -13.46 14.82 33.54
C ASP A 386 -13.43 13.50 32.76
N LEU A 387 -14.17 12.47 33.18
CA LEU A 387 -14.23 11.20 32.44
C LEU A 387 -15.18 11.31 31.24
N TYR A 388 -14.66 11.02 30.05
CA TYR A 388 -15.42 11.00 28.81
C TYR A 388 -15.36 9.63 28.16
N LEU A 389 -16.47 9.24 27.54
CA LEU A 389 -16.53 8.11 26.63
C LEU A 389 -16.17 8.58 25.22
N TRP A 390 -15.20 7.93 24.63
CA TRP A 390 -14.74 8.21 23.26
C TRP A 390 -15.00 7.00 22.36
N TYR A 391 -15.24 7.24 21.07
CA TYR A 391 -15.40 6.21 20.05
C TYR A 391 -14.74 6.67 18.75
N LEU A 392 -13.84 5.86 18.20
CA LEU A 392 -13.07 6.21 16.99
C LEU A 392 -12.48 7.63 17.02
N ALA A 393 -11.91 8.02 18.17
CA ALA A 393 -11.34 9.35 18.44
C ALA A 393 -12.36 10.53 18.44
N SER A 394 -13.65 10.25 18.46
CA SER A 394 -14.70 11.24 18.71
C SER A 394 -15.18 11.17 20.16
N ARG A 395 -15.33 12.33 20.80
CA ARG A 395 -15.90 12.44 22.15
C ARG A 395 -17.41 12.27 22.06
N ILE A 396 -17.94 11.27 22.74
CA ILE A 396 -19.36 10.93 22.67
C ILE A 396 -20.13 11.62 23.80
N LEU A 397 -19.68 11.41 25.04
CA LEU A 397 -20.41 11.84 26.23
C LEU A 397 -19.46 12.06 27.41
N ARG A 398 -19.83 13.02 28.28
CA ARG A 398 -19.29 13.18 29.62
C ARG A 398 -19.98 12.16 30.54
N LEU A 399 -19.21 11.44 31.36
CA LEU A 399 -19.69 10.34 32.22
C LEU A 399 -20.01 10.79 33.64
#